data_AF-A0A8A1LAS0-F1
#
_entry.id   AF-A0A8A1LAS0-F1
#
_cell.length_a   1.000
_cell.length_b   1.000
_cell.length_c   1.000
_cell.angle_alpha   90.00
_cell.angle_beta   90.00
_cell.angle_gamma   90.00
#
_symmetry.space_group_name_H-M   'P 1'
#
loop_
_entity.id
_entity.type
_entity.pdbx_description
1 polymer ?
#
loop_
_entity_poly.entity_id
_entity_poly.type
_entity_poly.pdbx_seq_one_letter_code
_entity_poly.pdbx_strand_id
1 'polypeptide(L)'
;MGKITILSQLIWLGLASAQITKLPLIRNTNDLDNEFAASLPAPQNYTLTPWPEDEIKRGIPQRPEWGKSLYEPKANFYCKDDFTIYNVTFPDCPKPWIVGHCTKASMDREATMSLLARLPPSARGIISNLLVPAYLEGHTIRYIAANSAFLCGGFRPAAAVKLVATAINQDVRGSLMDEFQRAVAADTCVSDESAAKDLKKDGSHAWALESGFIISAYLKLVKPSLDASCMSNQLKLLDPILNKYWDTPGCPNKVAPELIKYKGILFPDGLESLDEASPISGAEPTEVIQWEKAEGVPEYCWSFAQQERGDGKVYCTADHLSVYNVTYSDCPDQDPWAICRCDDAQHSVKTMTEKFGRVPAGLRSRVRHLLALEDTRSHGLQRDPWNIIVIYGDANDSVYMHESSHCADRGFSSSEAFLKAKEQDTCWPTDYSKSSDADLFAETGVAYLYDKSGKTLRERGFDPSCLSNGLKALGDYVGSEFAKDSRCFKREPNSRIIHPSEVGVTSAEPPSDMAIEVFP
;
A
#
# COMPACT_ATOMS: atom_id res chain seq x y z
N MET A 1 37.38 48.90 -2.30
CA MET A 1 38.05 47.67 -1.86
C MET A 1 37.30 47.11 -0.65
N GLY A 2 36.44 46.12 -0.86
CA GLY A 2 35.71 45.42 0.18
C GLY A 2 35.49 43.99 -0.31
N LYS A 3 36.06 43.02 0.41
CA LYS A 3 36.23 41.62 0.01
C LYS A 3 34.87 40.91 -0.09
N ILE A 4 34.47 40.55 -1.30
CA ILE A 4 33.49 39.49 -1.53
C ILE A 4 34.20 38.19 -1.15
N THR A 5 33.79 37.63 -0.01
CA THR A 5 34.27 36.33 0.48
C THR A 5 33.83 35.23 -0.47
N ILE A 6 34.82 34.45 -0.93
CA ILE A 6 34.75 33.27 -1.82
C ILE A 6 33.87 32.12 -1.25
N LEU A 7 33.27 32.29 -0.07
CA LEU A 7 32.36 31.29 0.52
C LEU A 7 30.97 31.23 -0.13
N SER A 8 30.52 32.28 -0.82
CA SER A 8 29.15 32.36 -1.34
C SER A 8 28.94 31.72 -2.72
N GLN A 9 30.01 31.25 -3.38
CA GLN A 9 29.93 30.54 -4.67
C GLN A 9 29.95 29.01 -4.53
N LEU A 10 30.14 28.48 -3.32
CA LEU A 10 30.11 27.03 -3.06
C LEU A 10 28.72 26.50 -2.65
N ILE A 11 27.75 27.38 -2.38
CA ILE A 11 26.38 26.99 -1.97
C ILE A 11 25.43 26.90 -3.18
N TRP A 12 25.87 27.33 -4.38
CA TRP A 12 25.14 27.18 -5.65
C TRP A 12 25.64 26.00 -6.51
N LEU A 13 26.30 25.02 -5.88
CA LEU A 13 26.62 23.69 -6.46
C LEU A 13 25.82 22.57 -5.79
N GLY A 14 24.60 22.89 -5.33
CA GLY A 14 23.64 21.89 -4.88
C GLY A 14 23.11 21.06 -6.05
N LEU A 15 23.44 19.77 -6.03
CA LEU A 15 22.74 18.67 -6.72
C LEU A 15 22.97 18.51 -8.24
N ALA A 16 24.20 18.64 -8.71
CA ALA A 16 24.65 17.72 -9.75
C ALA A 16 25.12 16.44 -9.04
N SER A 17 24.29 15.38 -9.04
CA SER A 17 24.77 14.04 -8.67
C SER A 17 26.01 13.77 -9.52
N ALA A 18 27.18 13.70 -8.89
CA ALA A 18 28.41 13.41 -9.60
C ALA A 18 28.26 12.02 -10.21
N GLN A 19 28.05 11.94 -11.52
CA GLN A 19 27.84 10.67 -12.21
C GLN A 19 29.02 9.73 -11.92
N ILE A 20 28.76 8.67 -11.15
CA ILE A 20 29.79 7.71 -10.79
C ILE A 20 29.99 6.80 -12.00
N THR A 21 31.05 7.04 -12.75
CA THR A 21 31.38 6.24 -13.94
C THR A 21 32.32 5.09 -13.53
N LYS A 22 31.83 3.86 -13.66
CA LYS A 22 32.59 2.61 -13.44
C LYS A 22 32.47 1.70 -14.65
N LEU A 23 33.50 0.89 -14.91
CA LEU A 23 33.44 -0.14 -15.95
C LEU A 23 32.65 -1.35 -15.43
N PRO A 24 31.91 -2.07 -16.28
CA PRO A 24 31.36 -3.38 -15.91
C PRO A 24 32.43 -4.46 -15.98
N LEU A 25 32.47 -5.38 -15.01
CA LEU A 25 33.35 -6.56 -15.01
C LEU A 25 32.93 -7.55 -16.09
N ILE A 26 31.62 -7.83 -16.18
CA ILE A 26 31.01 -8.65 -17.21
C ILE A 26 29.80 -7.93 -17.83
N ARG A 27 29.31 -8.43 -18.96
CA ARG A 27 28.13 -7.86 -19.61
C ARG A 27 26.89 -8.03 -18.74
N ASN A 28 26.58 -9.26 -18.36
CA ASN A 28 25.42 -9.59 -17.56
C ASN A 28 25.73 -10.76 -16.60
N THR A 29 25.35 -10.64 -15.33
CA THR A 29 25.46 -11.74 -14.36
C THR A 29 24.66 -12.99 -14.73
N ASN A 30 23.71 -12.90 -15.66
CA ASN A 30 23.01 -14.05 -16.26
C ASN A 30 23.89 -14.89 -17.18
N ASP A 31 24.99 -14.35 -17.70
CA ASP A 31 25.93 -15.09 -18.54
C ASP A 31 26.64 -16.20 -17.74
N LEU A 32 26.63 -16.09 -16.39
CA LEU A 32 27.23 -17.03 -15.45
C LEU A 32 26.33 -18.26 -15.14
N ASP A 33 25.08 -18.26 -15.61
CA ASP A 33 24.06 -19.23 -15.14
C ASP A 33 24.39 -20.68 -15.47
N ASN A 34 25.01 -20.93 -16.63
CA ASN A 34 25.37 -22.29 -17.03
C ASN A 34 26.50 -22.85 -16.16
N GLU A 35 27.50 -22.02 -15.83
CA GLU A 35 28.63 -22.41 -14.99
C GLU A 35 28.22 -22.59 -13.52
N PHE A 36 27.32 -21.73 -13.01
CA PHE A 36 26.67 -21.96 -11.72
C PHE A 36 25.92 -23.30 -11.70
N ALA A 37 25.08 -23.55 -12.70
CA ALA A 37 24.28 -24.77 -12.75
C ALA A 37 25.16 -26.04 -12.79
N ALA A 38 26.32 -25.98 -13.47
CA ALA A 38 27.28 -27.07 -13.51
C ALA A 38 28.04 -27.27 -12.19
N SER A 39 28.22 -26.22 -11.39
CA SER A 39 29.02 -26.26 -10.16
C SER A 39 28.20 -26.52 -8.90
N LEU A 40 26.88 -26.32 -8.96
CA LEU A 40 25.99 -26.61 -7.84
C LEU A 40 25.90 -28.13 -7.59
N PRO A 41 25.82 -28.56 -6.32
CA PRO A 41 25.66 -29.97 -6.00
C PRO A 41 24.33 -30.50 -6.55
N ALA A 42 24.21 -31.83 -6.65
CA ALA A 42 22.92 -32.45 -6.86
C ALA A 42 21.94 -32.08 -5.72
N PRO A 43 20.63 -31.98 -5.99
CA PRO A 43 19.63 -31.77 -4.95
C PRO A 43 19.76 -32.82 -3.86
N GLN A 44 19.81 -32.39 -2.60
CA GLN A 44 19.75 -33.33 -1.48
C GLN A 44 18.33 -33.88 -1.30
N ASN A 45 18.22 -35.00 -0.57
CA ASN A 45 16.93 -35.55 -0.19
C ASN A 45 16.15 -34.56 0.69
N TYR A 46 14.83 -34.57 0.57
CA TYR A 46 13.92 -33.77 1.37
C TYR A 46 12.65 -34.54 1.67
N THR A 47 11.90 -34.11 2.69
CA THR A 47 10.54 -34.59 2.91
C THR A 47 9.55 -33.47 2.67
N LEU A 48 8.38 -33.85 2.18
CA LEU A 48 7.32 -32.93 1.77
C LEU A 48 6.02 -33.35 2.44
N THR A 49 5.48 -32.50 3.32
CA THR A 49 4.19 -32.74 3.99
C THR A 49 3.22 -31.63 3.62
N PRO A 50 2.14 -31.91 2.88
CA PRO A 50 1.15 -30.89 2.55
C PRO A 50 0.40 -30.44 3.81
N TRP A 51 0.10 -29.15 3.89
CA TRP A 51 -0.74 -28.59 4.94
C TRP A 51 -2.19 -29.01 4.74
N PRO A 52 -2.86 -29.50 5.79
CA PRO A 52 -4.30 -29.67 5.76
C PRO A 52 -5.02 -28.32 5.80
N GLU A 53 -6.30 -28.30 5.41
CA GLU A 53 -7.11 -27.08 5.32
C GLU A 53 -7.21 -26.35 6.67
N ASP A 54 -7.22 -27.06 7.79
CA ASP A 54 -7.26 -26.47 9.13
C ASP A 54 -5.96 -25.75 9.51
N GLU A 55 -4.80 -26.17 9.00
CA GLU A 55 -3.55 -25.43 9.16
C GLU A 55 -3.57 -24.15 8.33
N ILE A 56 -4.03 -24.22 7.07
CA ILE A 56 -4.18 -23.04 6.20
C ILE A 56 -5.12 -22.01 6.84
N LYS A 57 -6.23 -22.46 7.45
CA LYS A 57 -7.19 -21.60 8.18
C LYS A 57 -6.61 -20.95 9.43
N ARG A 58 -5.58 -21.53 10.06
CA ARG A 58 -4.89 -20.90 11.21
C ARG A 58 -4.03 -19.72 10.76
N GLY A 59 -3.52 -19.78 9.54
CA GLY A 59 -2.85 -18.66 8.88
C GLY A 59 -1.86 -19.13 7.83
N ILE A 60 -1.43 -18.20 7.00
CA ILE A 60 -0.43 -18.37 5.95
C ILE A 60 0.65 -17.29 6.10
N PRO A 61 1.83 -17.42 5.48
CA PRO A 61 2.85 -16.38 5.55
C PRO A 61 2.29 -14.98 5.23
N GLN A 62 2.66 -13.98 6.04
CA GLN A 62 2.09 -12.62 6.07
C GLN A 62 2.03 -11.89 4.71
N ARG A 63 2.83 -12.31 3.75
CA ARG A 63 2.98 -11.63 2.47
C ARG A 63 1.68 -11.66 1.65
N PRO A 64 1.19 -10.51 1.13
CA PRO A 64 -0.07 -10.43 0.40
C PRO A 64 -0.18 -11.45 -0.75
N GLU A 65 0.95 -11.75 -1.38
CA GLU A 65 1.03 -12.68 -2.50
C GLU A 65 0.54 -14.09 -2.12
N TRP A 66 0.75 -14.54 -0.88
CA TRP A 66 0.25 -15.84 -0.42
C TRP A 66 -1.27 -15.88 -0.36
N GLY A 67 -1.87 -14.85 0.21
CA GLY A 67 -3.32 -14.79 0.35
C GLY A 67 -4.04 -14.55 -0.97
N LYS A 68 -3.50 -13.67 -1.79
CA LYS A 68 -4.01 -13.43 -3.15
C LYS A 68 -3.95 -14.69 -4.02
N SER A 69 -2.93 -15.55 -3.86
CA SER A 69 -2.89 -16.87 -4.53
C SER A 69 -4.01 -17.83 -4.12
N LEU A 70 -4.50 -17.74 -2.88
CA LEU A 70 -5.49 -18.65 -2.32
C LEU A 70 -6.92 -18.12 -2.40
N TYR A 71 -7.11 -16.82 -2.22
CA TYR A 71 -8.40 -16.24 -1.84
C TYR A 71 -8.91 -15.13 -2.76
N GLU A 72 -8.13 -14.64 -3.72
CA GLU A 72 -8.54 -13.55 -4.61
C GLU A 72 -8.63 -13.97 -6.07
N PRO A 73 -9.81 -14.38 -6.58
CA PRO A 73 -9.98 -14.88 -7.94
C PRO A 73 -9.51 -13.95 -9.07
N LYS A 74 -9.48 -12.65 -8.82
CA LYS A 74 -9.04 -11.62 -9.77
C LYS A 74 -7.53 -11.36 -9.74
N ALA A 75 -6.80 -11.91 -8.77
CA ALA A 75 -5.36 -11.72 -8.70
C ALA A 75 -4.66 -12.46 -9.84
N ASN A 76 -3.64 -11.83 -10.43
CA ASN A 76 -2.82 -12.41 -11.53
C ASN A 76 -2.13 -13.73 -11.19
N PHE A 77 -2.12 -14.10 -9.91
CA PHE A 77 -1.45 -15.26 -9.37
C PHE A 77 -2.35 -16.15 -8.51
N TYR A 78 -3.67 -15.98 -8.69
CA TYR A 78 -4.68 -16.84 -8.11
C TYR A 78 -4.56 -18.28 -8.60
N CYS A 79 -4.66 -19.22 -7.66
CA CYS A 79 -4.45 -20.64 -7.92
C CYS A 79 -5.46 -21.54 -7.17
N LYS A 80 -5.90 -21.15 -5.97
CA LYS A 80 -6.92 -21.84 -5.16
C LYS A 80 -6.82 -23.37 -5.17
N ASP A 81 -7.65 -24.05 -5.96
CA ASP A 81 -7.76 -25.52 -6.01
C ASP A 81 -6.48 -26.20 -6.52
N ASP A 82 -5.66 -25.46 -7.27
CA ASP A 82 -4.37 -25.88 -7.79
C ASP A 82 -3.20 -25.53 -6.86
N PHE A 83 -3.47 -24.92 -5.71
CA PHE A 83 -2.47 -24.44 -4.78
C PHE A 83 -2.28 -25.41 -3.61
N THR A 84 -1.03 -25.71 -3.27
CA THR A 84 -0.71 -26.50 -2.08
C THR A 84 0.41 -25.85 -1.30
N ILE A 85 0.22 -25.76 0.03
CA ILE A 85 1.26 -25.35 0.96
C ILE A 85 1.91 -26.60 1.54
N TYR A 86 3.23 -26.62 1.62
CA TYR A 86 4.00 -27.74 2.13
C TYR A 86 4.93 -27.30 3.25
N ASN A 87 5.07 -28.16 4.27
CA ASN A 87 6.28 -28.21 5.08
C ASN A 87 7.33 -29.03 4.33
N VAL A 88 8.45 -28.38 4.03
CA VAL A 88 9.65 -29.00 3.43
C VAL A 88 10.73 -29.10 4.48
N THR A 89 11.27 -30.30 4.73
CA THR A 89 12.40 -30.49 5.65
C THR A 89 13.58 -31.15 4.94
N PHE A 90 14.78 -30.84 5.41
CA PHE A 90 16.03 -31.35 4.86
C PHE A 90 16.84 -32.03 5.97
N PRO A 91 17.62 -33.09 5.67
CA PRO A 91 18.42 -33.79 6.67
C PRO A 91 19.42 -32.91 7.43
N ASP A 92 19.89 -31.83 6.80
CA ASP A 92 20.88 -30.91 7.33
C ASP A 92 20.28 -29.73 8.13
N CYS A 93 18.95 -29.66 8.27
CA CYS A 93 18.26 -28.66 9.07
C CYS A 93 16.89 -29.17 9.58
N PRO A 94 16.69 -29.27 10.90
CA PRO A 94 15.45 -29.82 11.47
C PRO A 94 14.24 -28.87 11.36
N LYS A 95 14.43 -27.59 11.04
CA LYS A 95 13.35 -26.61 10.94
C LYS A 95 12.71 -26.68 9.55
N PRO A 96 11.37 -26.74 9.43
CA PRO A 96 10.71 -26.76 8.13
C PRO A 96 10.76 -25.40 7.42
N TRP A 97 10.76 -25.47 6.09
CA TRP A 97 10.44 -24.38 5.18
C TRP A 97 8.98 -24.50 4.76
N ILE A 98 8.29 -23.37 4.66
CA ILE A 98 6.93 -23.32 4.15
C ILE A 98 7.01 -23.01 2.65
N VAL A 99 6.53 -23.91 1.81
CA VAL A 99 6.56 -23.72 0.35
C VAL A 99 5.14 -23.77 -0.20
N GLY A 100 4.69 -22.67 -0.79
CA GLY A 100 3.42 -22.56 -1.49
C GLY A 100 3.67 -22.77 -2.98
N HIS A 101 3.06 -23.79 -3.57
CA HIS A 101 3.25 -24.12 -4.98
C HIS A 101 1.90 -24.25 -5.69
N CYS A 102 1.80 -23.59 -6.83
CA CYS A 102 0.68 -23.71 -7.74
C CYS A 102 1.00 -24.70 -8.86
N THR A 103 0.14 -25.69 -9.11
CA THR A 103 0.34 -26.66 -10.22
C THR A 103 0.36 -26.00 -11.60
N LYS A 104 -0.23 -24.81 -11.73
CA LYS A 104 -0.21 -23.97 -12.94
C LYS A 104 1.03 -23.06 -13.06
N ALA A 105 1.95 -23.09 -12.10
CA ALA A 105 3.18 -22.32 -12.20
C ALA A 105 4.06 -22.82 -13.35
N SER A 106 4.89 -21.94 -13.92
CA SER A 106 5.83 -22.31 -14.99
C SER A 106 6.85 -23.36 -14.56
N MET A 107 7.18 -23.40 -13.26
CA MET A 107 8.01 -24.45 -12.67
C MET A 107 7.13 -25.51 -12.03
N ASP A 108 7.42 -26.77 -12.31
CA ASP A 108 6.82 -27.86 -11.54
C ASP A 108 7.33 -27.87 -10.09
N ARG A 109 6.64 -28.66 -9.27
CA ARG A 109 6.93 -28.78 -7.84
C ARG A 109 8.34 -29.32 -7.58
N GLU A 110 8.80 -30.30 -8.37
CA GLU A 110 10.11 -30.91 -8.18
C GLU A 110 11.24 -29.92 -8.48
N ALA A 111 11.12 -29.18 -9.59
CA ALA A 111 12.04 -28.13 -9.95
C ALA A 111 12.13 -27.06 -8.85
N THR A 112 10.98 -26.70 -8.24
CA THR A 112 10.91 -25.75 -7.13
C THR A 112 11.69 -26.25 -5.92
N MET A 113 11.44 -27.48 -5.47
CA MET A 113 12.14 -28.06 -4.31
C MET A 113 13.63 -28.26 -4.60
N SER A 114 13.97 -28.65 -5.83
CA SER A 114 15.34 -28.82 -6.32
C SER A 114 16.16 -27.54 -6.19
N LEU A 115 15.58 -26.35 -6.41
CA LEU A 115 16.29 -25.08 -6.17
C LEU A 115 16.74 -24.94 -4.72
N LEU A 116 15.86 -25.18 -3.76
CA LEU A 116 16.18 -25.09 -2.33
C LEU A 116 17.14 -26.21 -1.91
N ALA A 117 16.93 -27.43 -2.42
CA ALA A 117 17.70 -28.62 -2.07
C ALA A 117 19.18 -28.55 -2.50
N ARG A 118 19.52 -27.72 -3.49
CA ARG A 118 20.90 -27.51 -3.96
C ARG A 118 21.70 -26.52 -3.12
N LEU A 119 21.04 -25.75 -2.27
CA LEU A 119 21.69 -24.76 -1.41
C LEU A 119 22.22 -25.41 -0.13
N PRO A 120 23.38 -24.97 0.39
CA PRO A 120 23.81 -25.36 1.73
C PRO A 120 22.83 -24.84 2.79
N PRO A 121 22.74 -25.48 3.96
CA PRO A 121 21.67 -25.25 4.92
C PRO A 121 21.62 -23.81 5.46
N SER A 122 22.77 -23.15 5.65
CA SER A 122 22.82 -21.77 6.12
C SER A 122 22.38 -20.78 5.05
N ALA A 123 22.74 -21.02 3.78
CA ALA A 123 22.32 -20.19 2.65
C ALA A 123 20.83 -20.36 2.39
N ARG A 124 20.33 -21.60 2.43
CA ARG A 124 18.89 -21.90 2.36
C ARG A 124 18.13 -21.28 3.53
N GLY A 125 18.75 -21.21 4.72
CA GLY A 125 18.14 -20.71 5.95
C GLY A 125 17.70 -19.25 5.90
N ILE A 126 18.33 -18.41 5.07
CA ILE A 126 17.92 -17.01 4.91
C ILE A 126 16.51 -16.89 4.28
N ILE A 127 16.08 -17.93 3.55
CA ILE A 127 14.72 -18.06 3.03
C ILE A 127 13.95 -18.91 4.04
N SER A 128 12.87 -18.37 4.59
CA SER A 128 12.02 -19.06 5.56
C SER A 128 10.75 -19.63 4.96
N ASN A 129 10.25 -18.99 3.92
CA ASN A 129 9.14 -19.49 3.10
C ASN A 129 9.34 -19.07 1.63
N LEU A 130 8.79 -19.87 0.71
CA LEU A 130 8.89 -19.67 -0.75
C LEU A 130 7.51 -19.82 -1.39
N LEU A 131 7.09 -18.81 -2.15
CA LEU A 131 5.88 -18.85 -2.95
C LEU A 131 6.21 -18.97 -4.44
N VAL A 132 5.61 -19.96 -5.10
CA VAL A 132 5.68 -20.19 -6.55
C VAL A 132 4.26 -20.30 -7.10
N PRO A 133 3.64 -19.17 -7.47
CA PRO A 133 2.24 -19.16 -7.89
C PRO A 133 2.09 -19.31 -9.40
N ALA A 134 0.84 -19.38 -9.88
CA ALA A 134 0.55 -19.11 -11.28
C ALA A 134 0.95 -17.67 -11.60
N TYR A 135 1.46 -17.40 -12.80
CA TYR A 135 1.69 -16.03 -13.24
C TYR A 135 1.59 -15.93 -14.76
N LEU A 136 1.53 -14.70 -15.27
CA LEU A 136 1.47 -14.43 -16.70
C LEU A 136 2.64 -15.09 -17.44
N GLU A 137 2.32 -15.77 -18.54
CA GLU A 137 3.30 -16.45 -19.39
C GLU A 137 4.37 -15.44 -19.88
N GLY A 138 5.60 -15.92 -20.02
CA GLY A 138 6.74 -15.11 -20.49
C GLY A 138 7.35 -14.15 -19.47
N HIS A 139 6.82 -14.06 -18.24
CA HIS A 139 7.37 -13.20 -17.19
C HIS A 139 8.18 -14.01 -16.17
N THR A 140 9.34 -13.48 -15.80
CA THR A 140 10.19 -14.04 -14.73
C THR A 140 10.36 -13.01 -13.61
N ILE A 141 9.88 -13.34 -12.41
CA ILE A 141 9.95 -12.46 -11.24
C ILE A 141 10.65 -13.17 -10.10
N ARG A 142 11.74 -12.57 -9.61
CA ARG A 142 12.40 -12.94 -8.36
C ARG A 142 12.23 -11.79 -7.38
N TYR A 143 11.57 -12.05 -6.26
CA TYR A 143 11.38 -11.05 -5.21
C TYR A 143 11.59 -11.66 -3.83
N ILE A 144 12.17 -10.89 -2.93
CA ILE A 144 12.36 -11.27 -1.53
C ILE A 144 12.04 -10.08 -0.65
N ALA A 145 11.26 -10.32 0.40
CA ALA A 145 11.03 -9.38 1.48
C ALA A 145 11.21 -10.12 2.81
N ALA A 146 12.09 -9.59 3.66
CA ALA A 146 12.56 -10.29 4.86
C ALA A 146 13.01 -11.72 4.49
N ASN A 147 12.45 -12.75 5.13
CA ASN A 147 12.75 -14.15 4.83
C ASN A 147 11.70 -14.82 3.92
N SER A 148 10.83 -14.06 3.25
CA SER A 148 9.84 -14.60 2.30
C SER A 148 10.34 -14.42 0.88
N ALA A 149 10.47 -15.52 0.14
CA ALA A 149 10.84 -15.53 -1.27
C ALA A 149 9.64 -15.75 -2.17
N PHE A 150 9.67 -15.14 -3.35
CA PHE A 150 8.66 -15.22 -4.39
C PHE A 150 9.32 -15.45 -5.74
N LEU A 151 8.90 -16.51 -6.43
CA LEU A 151 9.43 -16.91 -7.74
C LEU A 151 8.28 -17.15 -8.74
N CYS A 152 8.26 -16.39 -9.83
CA CYS A 152 7.38 -16.64 -10.98
C CYS A 152 8.20 -16.82 -12.26
N GLY A 153 7.77 -17.72 -13.14
CA GLY A 153 8.44 -18.01 -14.41
C GLY A 153 9.41 -19.19 -14.32
N GLY A 154 10.12 -19.44 -15.42
CA GLY A 154 11.09 -20.53 -15.52
C GLY A 154 12.43 -20.15 -14.90
N PHE A 155 12.85 -20.85 -13.84
CA PHE A 155 14.15 -20.64 -13.22
C PHE A 155 15.10 -21.80 -13.46
N ARG A 156 16.39 -21.45 -13.62
CA ARG A 156 17.51 -22.39 -13.71
C ARG A 156 18.09 -22.65 -12.31
N PRO A 157 18.88 -23.71 -12.08
CA PRO A 157 19.54 -23.96 -10.80
C PRO A 157 20.32 -22.75 -10.25
N ALA A 158 20.97 -21.97 -11.12
CA ALA A 158 21.67 -20.73 -10.77
C ALA A 158 20.77 -19.68 -10.08
N ALA A 159 19.46 -19.71 -10.32
CA ALA A 159 18.51 -18.80 -9.69
C ALA A 159 18.44 -18.98 -8.17
N ALA A 160 18.71 -20.19 -7.65
CA ALA A 160 18.78 -20.42 -6.21
C ALA A 160 19.91 -19.60 -5.57
N VAL A 161 21.07 -19.53 -6.23
CA VAL A 161 22.21 -18.72 -5.76
C VAL A 161 21.85 -17.24 -5.80
N LYS A 162 21.25 -16.78 -6.89
CA LYS A 162 20.84 -15.37 -7.02
C LYS A 162 19.73 -15.00 -6.03
N LEU A 163 18.82 -15.91 -5.71
CA LEU A 163 17.83 -15.72 -4.65
C LEU A 163 18.51 -15.52 -3.30
N VAL A 164 19.50 -16.33 -2.95
CA VAL A 164 20.29 -16.11 -1.72
C VAL A 164 21.03 -14.77 -1.77
N ALA A 165 21.65 -14.40 -2.89
CA ALA A 165 22.34 -13.11 -3.03
C ALA A 165 21.38 -11.92 -2.84
N THR A 166 20.17 -11.97 -3.42
CA THR A 166 19.12 -10.97 -3.20
C THR A 166 18.73 -10.92 -1.71
N ALA A 167 18.59 -12.06 -1.05
CA ALA A 167 18.22 -12.12 0.37
C ALA A 167 19.30 -11.51 1.27
N ILE A 168 20.57 -11.83 1.01
CA ILE A 168 21.71 -11.27 1.75
C ILE A 168 21.77 -9.76 1.54
N ASN A 169 21.61 -9.29 0.31
CA ASN A 169 21.55 -7.86 0.01
C ASN A 169 20.47 -7.18 0.87
N GLN A 170 19.23 -7.70 0.89
CA GLN A 170 18.16 -7.11 1.71
C GLN A 170 18.48 -7.09 3.21
N ASP A 171 19.12 -8.14 3.73
CA ASP A 171 19.48 -8.25 5.15
C ASP A 171 20.56 -7.23 5.57
N VAL A 172 21.58 -7.01 4.74
CA VAL A 172 22.77 -6.22 5.14
C VAL A 172 22.81 -4.81 4.54
N ARG A 173 21.98 -4.51 3.53
CA ARG A 173 22.08 -3.27 2.73
C ARG A 173 22.08 -2.02 3.57
N GLY A 174 21.18 -1.91 4.55
CA GLY A 174 21.07 -0.72 5.40
C GLY A 174 22.35 -0.43 6.18
N SER A 175 22.96 -1.46 6.77
CA SER A 175 24.18 -1.33 7.58
C SER A 175 25.47 -1.25 6.75
N LEU A 176 25.46 -1.78 5.52
CA LEU A 176 26.67 -1.96 4.71
C LEU A 176 26.89 -0.83 3.69
N MET A 177 25.87 -0.02 3.41
CA MET A 177 25.87 0.87 2.24
C MET A 177 27.05 1.86 2.23
N ASP A 178 27.37 2.48 3.36
CA ASP A 178 28.45 3.47 3.44
C ASP A 178 29.83 2.86 3.15
N GLU A 179 30.08 1.66 3.66
CA GLU A 179 31.31 0.91 3.41
C GLU A 179 31.38 0.45 1.96
N PHE A 180 30.25 -0.01 1.42
CA PHE A 180 30.15 -0.45 0.04
C PHE A 180 30.37 0.70 -0.96
N GLN A 181 29.82 1.88 -0.70
CA GLN A 181 30.06 3.08 -1.51
C GLN A 181 31.55 3.45 -1.54
N ARG A 182 32.24 3.38 -0.39
CA ARG A 182 33.70 3.60 -0.34
C ARG A 182 34.46 2.54 -1.14
N ALA A 183 34.04 1.28 -1.08
CA ALA A 183 34.64 0.19 -1.84
C ALA A 183 34.45 0.40 -3.35
N VAL A 184 33.24 0.76 -3.81
CA VAL A 184 32.96 1.10 -5.21
C VAL A 184 33.79 2.29 -5.66
N ALA A 185 33.94 3.33 -4.82
CA ALA A 185 34.78 4.49 -5.14
C ALA A 185 36.25 4.10 -5.35
N ALA A 186 36.78 3.19 -4.53
CA ALA A 186 38.17 2.70 -4.57
C ALA A 186 38.46 1.72 -5.72
N ASP A 187 37.44 1.11 -6.31
CA ASP A 187 37.56 0.13 -7.39
C ASP A 187 37.41 0.77 -8.79
N THR A 188 37.92 0.11 -9.82
CA THR A 188 37.83 0.61 -11.21
C THR A 188 36.61 0.07 -11.95
N CYS A 189 35.99 -1.00 -11.45
CA CYS A 189 34.82 -1.62 -12.03
C CYS A 189 33.75 -1.97 -10.99
N VAL A 190 32.55 -2.27 -11.49
CA VAL A 190 31.45 -2.93 -10.76
C VAL A 190 31.01 -4.17 -11.52
N SER A 191 30.13 -4.97 -10.94
CA SER A 191 29.84 -6.33 -11.40
C SER A 191 29.35 -6.44 -12.84
N ASP A 192 28.38 -5.64 -13.27
CA ASP A 192 27.82 -5.73 -14.63
C ASP A 192 27.38 -4.38 -15.23
N GLU A 193 26.95 -4.41 -16.50
CA GLU A 193 26.51 -3.21 -17.24
C GLU A 193 25.34 -2.49 -16.57
N SER A 194 24.43 -3.24 -15.93
CA SER A 194 23.26 -2.65 -15.26
C SER A 194 23.68 -1.90 -14.01
N ALA A 195 24.60 -2.48 -13.22
CA ALA A 195 25.19 -1.81 -12.06
C ALA A 195 25.91 -0.52 -12.45
N ALA A 196 26.72 -0.57 -13.51
CA ALA A 196 27.44 0.60 -14.00
C ALA A 196 26.48 1.70 -14.51
N LYS A 197 25.38 1.31 -15.17
CA LYS A 197 24.37 2.23 -15.69
C LYS A 197 23.61 2.94 -14.57
N ASP A 198 23.18 2.21 -13.54
CA ASP A 198 22.45 2.80 -12.41
C ASP A 198 23.33 3.80 -11.64
N LEU A 199 24.57 3.42 -11.35
CA LEU A 199 25.56 4.32 -10.74
C LEU A 199 25.77 5.61 -11.55
N LYS A 200 25.85 5.50 -12.88
CA LYS A 200 26.00 6.66 -13.76
C LYS A 200 24.73 7.51 -13.83
N LYS A 201 23.56 6.88 -13.83
CA LYS A 201 22.26 7.54 -14.03
C LYS A 201 21.87 8.37 -12.80
N ASP A 202 21.93 7.77 -11.62
CA ASP A 202 21.40 8.38 -10.39
C ASP A 202 22.27 8.13 -9.15
N GLY A 203 23.39 7.40 -9.28
CA GLY A 203 24.26 7.07 -8.16
C GLY A 203 23.74 5.92 -7.29
N SER A 204 22.73 5.18 -7.75
CA SER A 204 22.20 4.02 -7.02
C SER A 204 23.21 2.87 -6.95
N HIS A 205 23.52 2.45 -5.73
CA HIS A 205 24.43 1.33 -5.46
C HIS A 205 23.68 0.00 -5.22
N ALA A 206 22.33 0.02 -5.26
CA ALA A 206 21.49 -1.13 -4.92
C ALA A 206 21.80 -2.36 -5.79
N TRP A 207 21.82 -2.15 -7.10
CA TRP A 207 22.09 -3.22 -8.05
C TRP A 207 23.55 -3.65 -8.03
N ALA A 208 24.48 -2.70 -7.86
CA ALA A 208 25.90 -3.00 -7.72
C ALA A 208 26.19 -3.89 -6.51
N LEU A 209 25.50 -3.68 -5.38
CA LEU A 209 25.64 -4.51 -4.19
C LEU A 209 25.10 -5.93 -4.41
N GLU A 210 23.90 -6.07 -4.98
CA GLU A 210 23.31 -7.38 -5.27
C GLU A 210 24.14 -8.18 -6.27
N SER A 211 24.49 -7.57 -7.40
CA SER A 211 25.33 -8.20 -8.43
C SER A 211 26.73 -8.48 -7.91
N GLY A 212 27.25 -7.68 -6.98
CA GLY A 212 28.50 -7.95 -6.27
C GLY A 212 28.46 -9.26 -5.47
N PHE A 213 27.37 -9.54 -4.75
CA PHE A 213 27.19 -10.82 -4.07
C PHE A 213 27.08 -11.99 -5.05
N ILE A 214 26.50 -11.79 -6.24
CA ILE A 214 26.48 -12.81 -7.31
C ILE A 214 27.91 -13.12 -7.78
N ILE A 215 28.74 -12.10 -8.02
CA ILE A 215 30.16 -12.32 -8.39
C ILE A 215 30.93 -13.01 -7.27
N SER A 216 30.76 -12.59 -6.01
CA SER A 216 31.37 -13.26 -4.85
C SER A 216 30.97 -14.74 -4.78
N ALA A 217 29.68 -15.05 -4.98
CA ALA A 217 29.19 -16.43 -5.01
C ALA A 217 29.76 -17.23 -6.18
N TYR A 218 29.91 -16.58 -7.33
CA TYR A 218 30.51 -17.18 -8.52
C TYR A 218 31.97 -17.59 -8.29
N LEU A 219 32.78 -16.67 -7.79
CA LEU A 219 34.20 -16.91 -7.48
C LEU A 219 34.37 -18.02 -6.43
N LYS A 220 33.47 -18.09 -5.44
CA LYS A 220 33.47 -19.13 -4.41
C LYS A 220 33.10 -20.52 -4.97
N LEU A 221 32.03 -20.60 -5.77
CA LEU A 221 31.42 -21.88 -6.17
C LEU A 221 32.06 -22.49 -7.40
N VAL A 222 32.29 -21.69 -8.43
CA VAL A 222 32.73 -22.16 -9.75
C VAL A 222 34.26 -22.26 -9.80
N LYS A 223 34.97 -21.51 -8.95
CA LYS A 223 36.43 -21.34 -8.97
C LYS A 223 37.04 -21.11 -10.37
N PRO A 224 36.51 -20.17 -11.19
CA PRO A 224 36.94 -20.00 -12.57
C PRO A 224 38.04 -18.93 -12.71
N SER A 225 38.55 -18.78 -13.94
CA SER A 225 39.54 -17.76 -14.33
C SER A 225 38.99 -16.34 -14.47
N LEU A 226 37.85 -16.02 -13.84
CA LEU A 226 37.28 -14.67 -13.89
C LEU A 226 38.17 -13.71 -13.10
N ASP A 227 38.90 -12.85 -13.80
CA ASP A 227 39.72 -11.81 -13.18
C ASP A 227 38.83 -10.66 -12.67
N ALA A 228 38.47 -10.73 -11.39
CA ALA A 228 37.68 -9.71 -10.70
C ALA A 228 38.55 -8.68 -9.94
N SER A 229 39.85 -8.56 -10.27
CA SER A 229 40.78 -7.66 -9.57
C SER A 229 40.35 -6.19 -9.60
N CYS A 230 39.62 -5.76 -10.65
CA CYS A 230 39.10 -4.40 -10.78
C CYS A 230 38.04 -4.03 -9.73
N MET A 231 37.43 -5.01 -9.06
CA MET A 231 36.45 -4.82 -7.97
C MET A 231 36.92 -5.42 -6.63
N SER A 232 38.24 -5.42 -6.40
CA SER A 232 38.83 -6.10 -5.24
C SER A 232 38.41 -5.53 -3.88
N ASN A 233 38.13 -4.23 -3.76
CA ASN A 233 37.70 -3.64 -2.50
C ASN A 233 36.24 -4.02 -2.19
N GLN A 234 35.39 -4.09 -3.21
CA GLN A 234 34.03 -4.63 -3.07
C GLN A 234 34.10 -6.09 -2.59
N LEU A 235 34.89 -6.95 -3.24
CA LEU A 235 34.98 -8.36 -2.86
C LEU A 235 35.52 -8.57 -1.43
N LYS A 236 36.52 -7.80 -1.00
CA LYS A 236 37.00 -7.83 0.40
C LYS A 236 35.89 -7.57 1.42
N LEU A 237 34.90 -6.77 1.06
CA LEU A 237 33.75 -6.47 1.91
C LEU A 237 32.67 -7.58 1.82
N LEU A 238 32.39 -8.06 0.62
CA LEU A 238 31.27 -8.98 0.37
C LEU A 238 31.61 -10.44 0.70
N ASP A 239 32.84 -10.89 0.44
CA ASP A 239 33.24 -12.30 0.61
C ASP A 239 33.05 -12.80 2.05
N PRO A 240 33.46 -12.07 3.11
CA PRO A 240 33.26 -12.53 4.49
C PRO A 240 31.77 -12.70 4.83
N ILE A 241 30.91 -11.81 4.32
CA ILE A 241 29.46 -11.83 4.55
C ILE A 241 28.86 -13.05 3.84
N LEU A 242 29.18 -13.23 2.55
CA LEU A 242 28.73 -14.39 1.81
C LEU A 242 29.19 -15.69 2.48
N ASN A 243 30.46 -15.79 2.85
CA ASN A 243 31.02 -16.97 3.50
C ASN A 243 30.28 -17.32 4.80
N LYS A 244 29.92 -16.31 5.61
CA LYS A 244 29.07 -16.55 6.79
C LYS A 244 27.74 -17.20 6.42
N TYR A 245 27.08 -16.71 5.37
CA TYR A 245 25.83 -17.28 4.90
C TYR A 245 25.99 -18.66 4.27
N TRP A 246 27.13 -18.93 3.63
CA TRP A 246 27.32 -20.15 2.85
C TRP A 246 27.92 -21.32 3.64
N ASP A 247 28.87 -21.03 4.53
CA ASP A 247 29.74 -22.04 5.16
C ASP A 247 29.31 -22.41 6.58
N THR A 248 28.43 -21.63 7.22
CA THR A 248 28.01 -21.92 8.60
C THR A 248 27.23 -23.24 8.64
N PRO A 249 27.60 -24.21 9.50
CA PRO A 249 26.87 -25.47 9.62
C PRO A 249 25.43 -25.29 10.10
N GLY A 250 24.53 -26.13 9.60
CA GLY A 250 23.11 -26.06 9.93
C GLY A 250 22.43 -24.83 9.34
N CYS A 251 21.27 -24.46 9.90
CA CYS A 251 20.41 -23.38 9.39
C CYS A 251 20.22 -22.26 10.44
N PRO A 252 21.30 -21.59 10.89
CA PRO A 252 21.22 -20.59 11.96
C PRO A 252 20.38 -19.38 11.58
N ASN A 253 20.33 -19.04 10.29
CA ASN A 253 19.57 -17.90 9.78
C ASN A 253 18.08 -18.20 9.56
N LYS A 254 17.64 -19.45 9.84
CA LYS A 254 16.24 -19.86 9.65
C LYS A 254 15.35 -19.32 10.76
N VAL A 255 14.46 -18.42 10.37
CA VAL A 255 13.40 -17.84 11.19
C VAL A 255 12.08 -18.56 10.91
N ALA A 256 11.19 -18.62 11.91
CA ALA A 256 9.83 -19.09 11.68
C ALA A 256 9.03 -17.98 10.98
N PRO A 257 8.34 -18.25 9.86
CA PRO A 257 7.48 -17.25 9.23
C PRO A 257 6.37 -16.80 10.18
N GLU A 258 6.07 -15.51 10.17
CA GLU A 258 4.83 -15.00 10.77
C GLU A 258 3.65 -15.48 9.93
N LEU A 259 2.68 -16.14 10.58
CA LEU A 259 1.46 -16.62 9.95
C LEU A 259 0.32 -15.69 10.31
N ILE A 260 -0.38 -15.18 9.31
CA ILE A 260 -1.58 -14.36 9.47
C ILE A 260 -2.78 -15.08 8.91
N LYS A 261 -3.95 -14.87 9.52
CA LYS A 261 -5.21 -15.23 8.88
C LYS A 261 -5.44 -14.27 7.73
N TYR A 262 -5.48 -14.80 6.51
CA TYR A 262 -5.86 -14.00 5.37
C TYR A 262 -7.34 -13.68 5.44
N LYS A 263 -7.66 -12.42 5.13
CA LYS A 263 -9.03 -11.94 5.01
C LYS A 263 -9.24 -11.54 3.56
N GLY A 264 -10.24 -12.14 2.92
CA GLY A 264 -10.62 -11.76 1.56
C GLY A 264 -11.15 -10.33 1.48
N ILE A 265 -11.50 -9.89 0.27
CA ILE A 265 -12.16 -8.60 0.03
C ILE A 265 -13.60 -8.86 -0.39
N LEU A 266 -14.57 -8.21 0.26
CA LEU A 266 -16.00 -8.37 -0.07
C LEU A 266 -16.38 -7.61 -1.34
N PHE A 267 -15.87 -6.38 -1.50
CA PHE A 267 -16.11 -5.49 -2.64
C PHE A 267 -14.79 -5.28 -3.42
N PRO A 268 -14.37 -6.25 -4.25
CA PRO A 268 -13.08 -6.20 -4.94
C PRO A 268 -13.01 -5.11 -6.02
N ASP A 269 -14.16 -4.60 -6.47
CA ASP A 269 -14.29 -3.49 -7.44
C ASP A 269 -14.65 -2.18 -6.74
N GLY A 270 -14.30 -2.04 -5.46
CA GLY A 270 -14.63 -0.86 -4.67
C GLY A 270 -16.10 -0.79 -4.23
N LEU A 271 -16.41 0.17 -3.37
CA LEU A 271 -17.77 0.37 -2.85
C LEU A 271 -18.71 0.99 -3.88
N GLU A 272 -18.18 1.60 -4.95
CA GLU A 272 -18.96 2.10 -6.09
C GLU A 272 -19.78 0.99 -6.76
N SER A 273 -19.37 -0.28 -6.64
CA SER A 273 -20.17 -1.43 -7.08
C SER A 273 -21.54 -1.50 -6.40
N LEU A 274 -21.69 -0.93 -5.20
CA LEU A 274 -22.98 -0.81 -4.50
C LEU A 274 -23.86 0.29 -5.12
N ASP A 275 -23.25 1.40 -5.55
CA ASP A 275 -23.91 2.51 -6.23
C ASP A 275 -24.52 2.01 -7.55
N GLU A 276 -23.75 1.22 -8.32
CA GLU A 276 -24.17 0.64 -9.60
C GLU A 276 -25.27 -0.42 -9.44
N ALA A 277 -25.17 -1.28 -8.42
CA ALA A 277 -26.10 -2.37 -8.22
C ALA A 277 -27.53 -1.89 -7.89
N SER A 278 -27.65 -0.83 -7.07
CA SER A 278 -28.93 -0.13 -6.87
C SER A 278 -28.71 1.14 -6.02
N PRO A 279 -28.72 2.34 -6.62
CA PRO A 279 -28.42 3.58 -5.89
C PRO A 279 -29.40 3.84 -4.76
N ILE A 280 -28.96 4.61 -3.77
CA ILE A 280 -29.75 4.97 -2.60
C ILE A 280 -30.61 6.19 -2.90
N SER A 281 -31.85 6.18 -2.38
CA SER A 281 -32.73 7.36 -2.42
C SER A 281 -32.42 8.25 -1.22
N GLY A 282 -32.30 9.55 -1.47
CA GLY A 282 -32.01 10.58 -0.49
C GLY A 282 -33.13 11.57 -0.30
N ALA A 283 -32.91 12.51 0.61
CA ALA A 283 -33.75 13.69 0.76
C ALA A 283 -33.41 14.75 -0.29
N GLU A 284 -34.45 15.31 -0.89
CA GLU A 284 -34.30 16.42 -1.82
C GLU A 284 -33.99 17.73 -1.06
N PRO A 285 -33.08 18.58 -1.58
CA PRO A 285 -32.88 19.91 -1.04
C PRO A 285 -34.15 20.75 -1.26
N THR A 286 -34.67 21.34 -0.19
CA THR A 286 -35.86 22.21 -0.25
C THR A 286 -35.51 23.66 -0.54
N GLU A 287 -34.30 24.08 -0.17
CA GLU A 287 -33.81 25.43 -0.37
C GLU A 287 -32.29 25.41 -0.56
N VAL A 288 -31.81 26.17 -1.56
CA VAL A 288 -30.39 26.36 -1.86
C VAL A 288 -30.18 27.85 -2.11
N ILE A 289 -29.64 28.56 -1.13
CA ILE A 289 -29.39 30.01 -1.21
C ILE A 289 -27.90 30.27 -1.24
N GLN A 290 -27.41 30.90 -2.32
CA GLN A 290 -26.04 31.37 -2.38
C GLN A 290 -25.86 32.60 -1.49
N TRP A 291 -24.76 32.64 -0.73
CA TRP A 291 -24.37 33.83 0.03
C TRP A 291 -23.81 34.90 -0.90
N GLU A 292 -24.11 36.15 -0.60
CA GLU A 292 -23.41 37.29 -1.16
C GLU A 292 -21.95 37.29 -0.68
N LYS A 293 -21.00 37.65 -1.56
CA LYS A 293 -19.57 37.63 -1.21
C LYS A 293 -19.23 38.48 0.02
N ALA A 294 -20.00 39.54 0.28
CA ALA A 294 -19.83 40.41 1.45
C ALA A 294 -20.19 39.72 2.78
N GLU A 295 -21.03 38.69 2.75
CA GLU A 295 -21.42 37.90 3.93
C GLU A 295 -20.26 37.05 4.47
N GLY A 296 -19.19 36.87 3.68
CA GLY A 296 -17.99 36.15 4.09
C GLY A 296 -18.02 34.67 3.72
N VAL A 297 -17.08 33.92 4.31
CA VAL A 297 -16.87 32.49 4.06
C VAL A 297 -16.66 31.79 5.40
N PRO A 298 -17.15 30.54 5.59
CA PRO A 298 -16.77 29.73 6.74
C PRO A 298 -15.24 29.55 6.79
N GLU A 299 -14.63 29.85 7.94
CA GLU A 299 -13.16 29.87 8.17
C GLU A 299 -12.48 28.60 7.66
N TYR A 300 -13.08 27.44 7.88
CA TYR A 300 -12.47 26.19 7.44
C TYR A 300 -12.62 25.93 5.94
N CYS A 301 -13.73 26.35 5.32
CA CYS A 301 -13.83 26.32 3.86
C CYS A 301 -12.73 27.17 3.22
N TRP A 302 -12.47 28.34 3.80
CA TRP A 302 -11.37 29.20 3.37
C TRP A 302 -10.00 28.56 3.59
N SER A 303 -9.74 28.03 4.78
CA SER A 303 -8.47 27.41 5.11
C SER A 303 -8.12 26.25 4.16
N PHE A 304 -9.09 25.40 3.81
CA PHE A 304 -8.88 24.32 2.85
C PHE A 304 -8.67 24.82 1.42
N ALA A 305 -9.49 25.78 0.97
CA ALA A 305 -9.35 26.40 -0.35
C ALA A 305 -7.95 27.00 -0.56
N GLN A 306 -7.34 27.53 0.49
CA GLN A 306 -6.03 28.18 0.43
C GLN A 306 -4.83 27.23 0.55
N GLN A 307 -5.02 25.93 0.70
CA GLN A 307 -3.91 24.98 0.76
C GLN A 307 -3.21 24.87 -0.60
N GLU A 308 -1.88 24.83 -0.58
CA GLU A 308 -1.05 24.71 -1.78
C GLU A 308 -1.03 23.26 -2.28
N ARG A 309 -1.25 23.10 -3.58
CA ARG A 309 -1.19 21.86 -4.34
C ARG A 309 0.26 21.55 -4.71
N GLY A 310 0.51 20.32 -5.15
CA GLY A 310 1.83 19.90 -5.62
C GLY A 310 2.37 20.67 -6.84
N ASP A 311 1.54 21.45 -7.53
CA ASP A 311 1.92 22.32 -8.66
C ASP A 311 2.21 23.78 -8.24
N GLY A 312 2.17 24.08 -6.95
CA GLY A 312 2.44 25.40 -6.39
C GLY A 312 1.26 26.38 -6.42
N LYS A 313 0.06 25.93 -6.78
CA LYS A 313 -1.16 26.75 -6.74
C LYS A 313 -2.01 26.39 -5.53
N VAL A 314 -2.84 27.32 -5.07
CA VAL A 314 -3.88 26.99 -4.07
C VAL A 314 -5.04 26.23 -4.73
N TYR A 315 -5.81 25.47 -3.94
CA TYR A 315 -6.99 24.77 -4.45
C TYR A 315 -8.08 25.72 -4.98
N CYS A 316 -8.32 26.85 -4.32
CA CYS A 316 -9.33 27.81 -4.73
C CYS A 316 -9.07 29.19 -4.13
N THR A 317 -9.20 30.25 -4.93
CA THR A 317 -9.07 31.63 -4.43
C THR A 317 -10.41 32.20 -3.96
N ALA A 318 -10.40 33.27 -3.17
CA ALA A 318 -11.60 33.83 -2.52
C ALA A 318 -12.71 34.24 -3.50
N ASP A 319 -12.31 34.82 -4.62
CA ASP A 319 -13.20 35.26 -5.70
C ASP A 319 -13.88 34.06 -6.40
N HIS A 320 -13.23 32.92 -6.44
CA HIS A 320 -13.73 31.68 -7.04
C HIS A 320 -14.50 30.78 -6.05
N LEU A 321 -14.34 30.98 -4.73
CA LEU A 321 -15.02 30.20 -3.70
C LEU A 321 -16.43 30.70 -3.39
N SER A 322 -17.46 29.90 -3.64
CA SER A 322 -18.86 30.23 -3.35
C SER A 322 -19.41 29.44 -2.17
N VAL A 323 -20.31 30.05 -1.39
CA VAL A 323 -20.95 29.44 -0.22
C VAL A 323 -22.47 29.41 -0.40
N TYR A 324 -23.09 28.31 0.00
CA TYR A 324 -24.52 28.07 -0.12
C TYR A 324 -25.10 27.59 1.20
N ASN A 325 -26.22 28.16 1.62
CA ASN A 325 -27.09 27.57 2.64
C ASN A 325 -27.99 26.54 1.97
N VAL A 326 -27.97 25.32 2.48
CA VAL A 326 -28.78 24.22 1.96
C VAL A 326 -29.63 23.61 3.07
N THR A 327 -30.93 23.54 2.81
CA THR A 327 -31.93 22.94 3.70
C THR A 327 -32.49 21.68 3.03
N TYR A 328 -32.73 20.63 3.81
CA TYR A 328 -33.26 19.36 3.31
C TYR A 328 -34.62 19.04 3.94
N SER A 329 -35.46 18.37 3.14
CA SER A 329 -36.86 18.06 3.47
C SER A 329 -37.06 17.20 4.72
N ASP A 330 -36.09 16.37 5.06
CA ASP A 330 -36.07 15.46 6.22
C ASP A 330 -35.42 16.07 7.47
N CYS A 331 -34.92 17.31 7.38
CA CYS A 331 -34.30 18.05 8.48
C CYS A 331 -34.83 19.49 8.61
N PRO A 332 -36.15 19.69 8.73
CA PRO A 332 -36.75 21.02 8.73
C PRO A 332 -36.37 21.86 9.97
N ASP A 333 -35.98 21.20 11.07
CA ASP A 333 -35.66 21.85 12.35
C ASP A 333 -34.15 22.11 12.54
N GLN A 334 -33.33 21.96 11.49
CA GLN A 334 -31.89 22.21 11.54
C GLN A 334 -31.52 23.53 10.86
N ASP A 335 -30.44 24.15 11.36
CA ASP A 335 -29.79 25.23 10.62
C ASP A 335 -29.31 24.71 9.25
N PRO A 336 -29.42 25.53 8.19
CA PRO A 336 -28.93 25.15 6.87
C PRO A 336 -27.45 24.73 6.91
N TRP A 337 -27.09 23.72 6.12
CA TRP A 337 -25.69 23.37 5.89
C TRP A 337 -25.04 24.47 5.06
N ALA A 338 -23.95 25.05 5.56
CA ALA A 338 -23.09 25.91 4.77
C ALA A 338 -22.17 25.01 3.91
N ILE A 339 -22.49 24.92 2.63
CA ILE A 339 -21.77 24.14 1.62
C ILE A 339 -20.91 25.09 0.80
N CYS A 340 -19.64 24.75 0.64
CA CYS A 340 -18.65 25.55 -0.06
C CYS A 340 -18.26 24.87 -1.37
N ARG A 341 -18.05 25.64 -2.43
CA ARG A 341 -17.69 25.12 -3.75
C ARG A 341 -16.74 26.07 -4.46
N CYS A 342 -15.60 25.55 -4.93
CA CYS A 342 -14.83 26.27 -5.94
C CYS A 342 -15.54 26.22 -7.29
N ASP A 343 -15.48 27.30 -8.07
CA ASP A 343 -16.23 27.38 -9.32
C ASP A 343 -15.78 26.37 -10.38
N ASP A 344 -14.51 25.95 -10.33
CA ASP A 344 -13.89 24.91 -11.15
C ASP A 344 -14.07 23.47 -10.66
N ALA A 345 -14.68 23.27 -9.49
CA ALA A 345 -14.96 21.92 -8.98
C ALA A 345 -15.90 21.15 -9.94
N GLN A 346 -15.57 19.87 -10.20
CA GLN A 346 -16.27 19.00 -11.15
C GLN A 346 -17.76 18.85 -10.81
N HIS A 347 -18.09 18.72 -9.52
CA HIS A 347 -19.48 18.69 -9.07
C HIS A 347 -20.10 20.09 -9.08
N SER A 348 -21.24 20.22 -9.76
CA SER A 348 -22.11 21.39 -9.62
C SER A 348 -22.73 21.46 -8.22
N VAL A 349 -23.21 22.64 -7.80
CA VAL A 349 -23.92 22.79 -6.52
C VAL A 349 -25.10 21.82 -6.43
N LYS A 350 -25.86 21.67 -7.53
CA LYS A 350 -26.96 20.71 -7.61
C LYS A 350 -26.49 19.27 -7.37
N THR A 351 -25.41 18.86 -8.05
CA THR A 351 -24.84 17.52 -7.87
C THR A 351 -24.41 17.30 -6.41
N MET A 352 -23.73 18.28 -5.81
CA MET A 352 -23.30 18.20 -4.42
C MET A 352 -24.47 18.05 -3.46
N THR A 353 -25.53 18.86 -3.62
CA THR A 353 -26.69 18.82 -2.73
C THR A 353 -27.51 17.56 -2.90
N GLU A 354 -27.67 17.06 -4.12
CA GLU A 354 -28.36 15.78 -4.37
C GLU A 354 -27.58 14.60 -3.78
N LYS A 355 -26.26 14.53 -3.99
CA LYS A 355 -25.41 13.46 -3.43
C LYS A 355 -25.36 13.51 -1.91
N PHE A 356 -25.15 14.69 -1.33
CA PHE A 356 -25.17 14.86 0.12
C PHE A 356 -26.57 14.59 0.71
N GLY A 357 -27.63 14.85 -0.04
CA GLY A 357 -29.00 14.46 0.27
C GLY A 357 -29.22 12.95 0.44
N ARG A 358 -28.39 12.12 -0.20
CA ARG A 358 -28.43 10.64 -0.07
C ARG A 358 -27.75 10.13 1.20
N VAL A 359 -26.99 10.96 1.89
CA VAL A 359 -26.49 10.65 3.23
C VAL A 359 -27.67 10.72 4.23
N PRO A 360 -27.96 9.66 5.00
CA PRO A 360 -29.07 9.64 5.95
C PRO A 360 -29.04 10.81 6.92
N ALA A 361 -30.21 11.33 7.31
CA ALA A 361 -30.35 12.53 8.14
C ALA A 361 -29.51 12.49 9.44
N GLY A 362 -29.50 11.35 10.14
CA GLY A 362 -28.71 11.16 11.35
C GLY A 362 -27.21 11.31 11.08
N LEU A 363 -26.68 10.53 10.13
CA LEU A 363 -25.28 10.58 9.73
C LEU A 363 -24.88 11.96 9.19
N ARG A 364 -25.71 12.56 8.35
CA ARG A 364 -25.49 13.90 7.79
C ARG A 364 -25.46 15.00 8.85
N SER A 365 -26.11 14.79 10.00
CA SER A 365 -26.05 15.71 11.15
C SER A 365 -24.69 15.71 11.85
N ARG A 366 -23.83 14.71 11.61
CA ARG A 366 -22.43 14.71 12.05
C ARG A 366 -21.57 15.66 11.22
N VAL A 367 -21.94 15.89 9.96
CA VAL A 367 -21.17 16.73 9.04
C VAL A 367 -21.42 18.20 9.31
N ARG A 368 -20.35 18.93 9.59
CA ARG A 368 -20.35 20.37 9.85
C ARG A 368 -20.38 21.16 8.56
N HIS A 369 -19.44 20.88 7.66
CA HIS A 369 -19.33 21.51 6.34
C HIS A 369 -19.04 20.48 5.26
N LEU A 370 -19.51 20.78 4.04
CA LEU A 370 -19.14 20.08 2.82
C LEU A 370 -18.45 21.09 1.91
N LEU A 371 -17.27 20.74 1.40
CA LEU A 371 -16.51 21.51 0.43
C LEU A 371 -16.29 20.68 -0.84
N ALA A 372 -16.42 21.29 -2.03
CA ALA A 372 -15.96 20.69 -3.28
C ALA A 372 -14.82 21.49 -3.92
N LEU A 373 -13.78 20.78 -4.33
CA LEU A 373 -12.57 21.30 -4.95
C LEU A 373 -12.26 20.52 -6.24
N GLU A 374 -11.49 21.15 -7.13
CA GLU A 374 -11.04 20.52 -8.37
C GLU A 374 -9.95 19.48 -8.14
N ASP A 375 -10.10 18.30 -8.73
CA ASP A 375 -9.00 17.37 -8.97
C ASP A 375 -9.26 16.46 -10.18
N THR A 376 -8.18 16.09 -10.88
CA THR A 376 -8.18 15.07 -11.93
C THR A 376 -8.60 13.67 -11.47
N ARG A 377 -8.51 13.37 -10.17
CA ARG A 377 -8.89 12.10 -9.55
C ARG A 377 -10.07 12.29 -8.60
N SER A 378 -11.02 11.38 -8.66
CA SER A 378 -12.13 11.31 -7.70
C SER A 378 -11.64 10.86 -6.33
N HIS A 379 -11.84 11.67 -5.29
CA HIS A 379 -11.56 11.27 -3.91
C HIS A 379 -12.30 12.14 -2.88
N GLY A 380 -12.26 11.73 -1.62
CA GLY A 380 -12.78 12.47 -0.48
C GLY A 380 -11.71 12.66 0.60
N LEU A 381 -12.05 13.50 1.58
CA LEU A 381 -11.29 13.68 2.81
C LEU A 381 -12.25 14.10 3.91
N GLN A 382 -12.18 13.46 5.06
CA GLN A 382 -12.73 13.97 6.30
C GLN A 382 -11.60 14.63 7.13
N ARG A 383 -11.92 15.76 7.77
CA ARG A 383 -10.98 16.43 8.66
C ARG A 383 -11.44 16.45 10.11
N ASP A 384 -10.77 15.63 10.91
CA ASP A 384 -10.84 15.66 12.36
C ASP A 384 -10.05 16.84 12.97
N PRO A 385 -10.52 17.40 14.11
CA PRO A 385 -11.76 17.06 14.82
C PRO A 385 -12.98 17.86 14.34
N TRP A 386 -12.92 18.50 13.17
CA TRP A 386 -13.89 19.52 12.76
C TRP A 386 -15.11 19.00 11.99
N ASN A 387 -15.15 17.70 11.69
CA ASN A 387 -16.24 17.03 10.95
C ASN A 387 -16.58 17.70 9.63
N ILE A 388 -15.54 18.08 8.89
CA ILE A 388 -15.64 18.67 7.56
C ILE A 388 -15.32 17.59 6.57
N ILE A 389 -16.16 17.47 5.54
CA ILE A 389 -15.89 16.61 4.41
C ILE A 389 -15.54 17.45 3.20
N VAL A 390 -14.50 17.05 2.49
CA VAL A 390 -14.05 17.66 1.24
C VAL A 390 -14.17 16.61 0.15
N ILE A 391 -14.71 17.00 -0.99
CA ILE A 391 -14.92 16.14 -2.15
C ILE A 391 -14.12 16.71 -3.32
N TYR A 392 -13.36 15.85 -3.97
CA TYR A 392 -12.49 16.17 -5.09
C TYR A 392 -12.92 15.38 -6.33
N GLY A 393 -12.86 16.01 -7.50
CA GLY A 393 -13.20 15.35 -8.75
C GLY A 393 -14.68 14.97 -8.88
N ASP A 394 -14.98 14.01 -9.76
CA ASP A 394 -16.33 13.48 -10.01
C ASP A 394 -16.62 12.29 -9.09
N ALA A 395 -16.81 12.58 -7.80
CA ALA A 395 -16.92 11.56 -6.75
C ALA A 395 -18.25 10.80 -6.72
N ASN A 396 -18.16 9.48 -6.49
CA ASN A 396 -19.31 8.60 -6.32
C ASN A 396 -20.08 8.85 -5.01
N ASP A 397 -21.29 8.32 -4.91
CA ASP A 397 -22.15 8.51 -3.73
C ASP A 397 -21.52 7.84 -2.49
N SER A 398 -20.90 6.68 -2.69
CA SER A 398 -20.09 5.97 -1.70
C SER A 398 -19.01 6.84 -1.05
N VAL A 399 -18.37 7.78 -1.77
CA VAL A 399 -17.38 8.71 -1.19
C VAL A 399 -18.03 9.66 -0.19
N TYR A 400 -19.18 10.25 -0.53
CA TYR A 400 -19.91 11.11 0.42
C TYR A 400 -20.30 10.35 1.70
N MET A 401 -20.69 9.09 1.55
CA MET A 401 -21.04 8.22 2.68
C MET A 401 -19.81 7.82 3.50
N HIS A 402 -18.68 7.55 2.85
CA HIS A 402 -17.40 7.23 3.47
C HIS A 402 -16.94 8.40 4.35
N GLU A 403 -16.83 9.60 3.78
CA GLU A 403 -16.40 10.79 4.54
C GLU A 403 -17.37 11.16 5.67
N SER A 404 -18.68 10.99 5.42
CA SER A 404 -19.67 11.20 6.48
C SER A 404 -19.56 10.17 7.60
N SER A 405 -19.12 8.94 7.29
CA SER A 405 -18.91 7.88 8.27
C SER A 405 -17.72 8.19 9.18
N HIS A 406 -16.63 8.78 8.67
CA HIS A 406 -15.55 9.28 9.51
C HIS A 406 -16.06 10.27 10.58
N CYS A 407 -16.96 11.19 10.22
CA CYS A 407 -17.57 12.11 11.20
C CYS A 407 -18.38 11.40 12.31
N ALA A 408 -18.85 10.17 12.09
CA ALA A 408 -19.57 9.37 13.09
C ALA A 408 -18.64 8.53 13.98
N ASP A 409 -17.41 8.26 13.54
CA ASP A 409 -16.46 7.36 14.22
C ASP A 409 -16.18 7.82 15.66
N ARG A 410 -15.73 9.08 15.81
CA ARG A 410 -15.39 9.70 17.11
C ARG A 410 -14.46 8.81 17.96
N GLY A 411 -13.51 8.14 17.30
CA GLY A 411 -12.53 7.26 17.92
C GLY A 411 -13.02 5.85 18.25
N PHE A 412 -14.23 5.46 17.83
CA PHE A 412 -14.74 4.11 18.06
C PHE A 412 -13.95 3.04 17.30
N SER A 413 -13.41 3.37 16.13
CA SER A 413 -12.49 2.56 15.33
C SER A 413 -11.26 2.10 16.13
N SER A 414 -10.84 2.89 17.11
CA SER A 414 -9.72 2.56 18.02
C SER A 414 -10.16 1.85 19.31
N SER A 415 -11.45 1.61 19.49
CA SER A 415 -11.99 0.98 20.69
C SER A 415 -11.78 -0.53 20.70
N GLU A 416 -11.68 -1.11 21.91
CA GLU A 416 -11.58 -2.57 22.07
C GLU A 416 -12.77 -3.32 21.44
N ALA A 417 -13.97 -2.71 21.45
CA ALA A 417 -15.16 -3.30 20.86
C ALA A 417 -15.03 -3.45 19.34
N PHE A 418 -14.57 -2.40 18.65
CA PHE A 418 -14.36 -2.43 17.20
C PHE A 418 -13.19 -3.34 16.83
N LEU A 419 -12.06 -3.26 17.54
CA LEU A 419 -10.89 -4.10 17.28
C LEU A 419 -11.19 -5.60 17.44
N LYS A 420 -11.98 -5.98 18.46
CA LYS A 420 -12.44 -7.39 18.62
C LYS A 420 -13.37 -7.84 17.50
N ALA A 421 -14.25 -6.96 17.04
CA ALA A 421 -15.15 -7.26 15.92
C ALA A 421 -14.34 -7.44 14.62
N LYS A 422 -13.42 -6.51 14.36
CA LYS A 422 -12.43 -6.60 13.28
C LYS A 422 -11.70 -7.93 13.34
N GLU A 423 -11.13 -8.36 14.47
CA GLU A 423 -10.40 -9.64 14.56
C GLU A 423 -11.24 -10.88 14.23
N GLN A 424 -12.56 -10.84 14.45
CA GLN A 424 -13.48 -11.94 14.20
C GLN A 424 -13.99 -12.00 12.76
N ASP A 425 -13.97 -10.87 12.04
CA ASP A 425 -14.32 -10.84 10.62
C ASP A 425 -13.30 -11.58 9.76
N THR A 426 -13.80 -12.30 8.76
CA THR A 426 -13.01 -13.17 7.87
C THR A 426 -12.74 -12.53 6.51
N CYS A 427 -13.22 -11.31 6.28
CA CYS A 427 -12.89 -10.49 5.12
C CYS A 427 -12.77 -9.02 5.52
N TRP A 428 -12.38 -8.19 4.56
CA TRP A 428 -12.39 -6.73 4.60
C TRP A 428 -13.46 -6.21 3.63
N PRO A 429 -14.06 -5.01 3.85
CA PRO A 429 -14.92 -4.39 2.86
C PRO A 429 -14.24 -4.24 1.50
N THR A 430 -13.12 -3.52 1.46
CA THR A 430 -12.31 -3.22 0.26
C THR A 430 -10.82 -3.41 0.56
N ASP A 431 -9.95 -3.36 -0.46
CA ASP A 431 -8.50 -3.34 -0.21
C ASP A 431 -8.08 -2.05 0.52
N TYR A 432 -8.75 -0.93 0.22
CA TYR A 432 -8.51 0.37 0.84
C TYR A 432 -8.78 0.37 2.36
N SER A 433 -9.81 -0.35 2.81
CA SER A 433 -10.15 -0.49 4.24
C SER A 433 -9.04 -1.07 5.13
N LYS A 434 -7.94 -1.57 4.56
CA LYS A 434 -6.76 -2.05 5.29
C LYS A 434 -5.81 -0.92 5.72
N SER A 435 -5.99 0.29 5.17
CA SER A 435 -5.07 1.43 5.36
C SER A 435 -5.04 1.89 6.82
N SER A 436 -6.21 2.02 7.45
CA SER A 436 -6.33 2.30 8.88
C SER A 436 -7.62 1.71 9.47
N ASP A 437 -7.70 1.68 10.80
CA ASP A 437 -8.94 1.29 11.48
C ASP A 437 -10.08 2.29 11.27
N ALA A 438 -9.75 3.57 11.06
CA ALA A 438 -10.73 4.59 10.70
C ALA A 438 -11.32 4.34 9.31
N ASP A 439 -10.48 3.98 8.32
CA ASP A 439 -10.95 3.64 6.97
C ASP A 439 -11.78 2.36 6.99
N LEU A 440 -11.38 1.38 7.81
CA LEU A 440 -12.20 0.18 8.02
C LEU A 440 -13.58 0.55 8.55
N PHE A 441 -13.65 1.47 9.52
CA PHE A 441 -14.91 1.93 10.08
C PHE A 441 -15.76 2.64 9.01
N ALA A 442 -15.16 3.55 8.24
CA ALA A 442 -15.86 4.30 7.20
C ALA A 442 -16.41 3.38 6.09
N GLU A 443 -15.58 2.47 5.58
CA GLU A 443 -15.97 1.49 4.56
C GLU A 443 -17.05 0.51 5.04
N THR A 444 -16.92 0.05 6.30
CA THR A 444 -17.96 -0.76 6.95
C THR A 444 -19.25 0.05 7.11
N GLY A 445 -19.14 1.36 7.37
CA GLY A 445 -20.25 2.29 7.43
C GLY A 445 -21.01 2.40 6.13
N VAL A 446 -20.32 2.53 4.99
CA VAL A 446 -20.96 2.53 3.67
C VAL A 446 -21.67 1.21 3.41
N ALA A 447 -21.01 0.08 3.66
CA ALA A 447 -21.62 -1.25 3.50
C ALA A 447 -22.88 -1.41 4.37
N TYR A 448 -22.82 -0.95 5.63
CA TYR A 448 -23.94 -0.97 6.56
C TYR A 448 -25.09 -0.07 6.09
N LEU A 449 -24.78 1.14 5.63
CA LEU A 449 -25.75 2.09 5.07
C LEU A 449 -26.53 1.44 3.92
N TYR A 450 -25.80 0.86 2.97
CA TYR A 450 -26.39 0.12 1.85
C TYR A 450 -27.24 -1.06 2.29
N ASP A 451 -26.82 -1.82 3.32
CA ASP A 451 -27.60 -2.92 3.87
C ASP A 451 -28.93 -2.46 4.52
N LYS A 452 -28.95 -1.22 5.05
CA LYS A 452 -30.11 -0.63 5.74
C LYS A 452 -30.91 0.36 4.89
N SER A 453 -30.57 0.53 3.61
CA SER A 453 -31.21 1.52 2.73
C SER A 453 -32.51 1.04 2.05
N GLY A 454 -33.15 -0.01 2.57
CA GLY A 454 -34.35 -0.63 2.01
C GLY A 454 -34.12 -1.84 1.08
N LYS A 455 -32.86 -2.15 0.75
CA LYS A 455 -32.43 -3.42 0.15
C LYS A 455 -31.14 -3.87 0.83
N THR A 456 -31.13 -5.08 1.35
CA THR A 456 -29.96 -5.70 2.00
C THR A 456 -28.82 -5.93 1.00
N LEU A 457 -27.60 -6.10 1.51
CA LEU A 457 -26.44 -6.47 0.67
C LEU A 457 -26.68 -7.81 -0.07
N ARG A 458 -27.39 -8.76 0.55
CA ARG A 458 -27.75 -10.04 -0.09
C ARG A 458 -28.71 -9.86 -1.27
N GLU A 459 -29.71 -9.00 -1.14
CA GLU A 459 -30.62 -8.65 -2.25
C GLU A 459 -29.89 -7.92 -3.38
N ARG A 460 -28.74 -7.31 -3.08
CA ARG A 460 -27.84 -6.65 -4.04
C ARG A 460 -26.79 -7.59 -4.64
N GLY A 461 -26.77 -8.86 -4.23
CA GLY A 461 -25.86 -9.88 -4.76
C GLY A 461 -24.56 -10.09 -3.97
N PHE A 462 -24.41 -9.47 -2.79
CA PHE A 462 -23.23 -9.59 -1.95
C PHE A 462 -23.52 -10.43 -0.69
N ASP A 463 -22.57 -11.27 -0.26
CA ASP A 463 -22.68 -12.03 0.99
C ASP A 463 -21.85 -11.36 2.11
N PRO A 464 -22.47 -10.59 3.02
CA PRO A 464 -21.73 -9.88 4.06
C PRO A 464 -21.40 -10.75 5.28
N SER A 465 -21.62 -12.07 5.24
CA SER A 465 -21.38 -12.95 6.42
C SER A 465 -19.95 -12.84 6.96
N CYS A 466 -18.98 -12.60 6.09
CA CYS A 466 -17.58 -12.45 6.46
C CYS A 466 -17.25 -11.12 7.17
N LEU A 467 -18.14 -10.11 7.09
CA LEU A 467 -18.07 -8.81 7.81
C LEU A 467 -19.08 -8.70 8.96
N SER A 468 -19.73 -9.79 9.32
CA SER A 468 -20.90 -9.73 10.21
C SER A 468 -20.61 -9.14 11.59
N ASN A 469 -19.39 -9.27 12.11
CA ASN A 469 -19.03 -8.73 13.42
C ASN A 469 -18.80 -7.22 13.34
N GLY A 470 -18.06 -6.74 12.33
CA GLY A 470 -17.85 -5.31 12.08
C GLY A 470 -19.16 -4.56 11.81
N LEU A 471 -20.03 -5.13 10.96
CA LEU A 471 -21.36 -4.57 10.69
C LEU A 471 -22.21 -4.52 11.96
N LYS A 472 -22.14 -5.55 12.82
CA LYS A 472 -22.84 -5.55 14.10
C LYS A 472 -22.28 -4.50 15.06
N ALA A 473 -20.96 -4.40 15.19
CA ALA A 473 -20.32 -3.44 16.08
C ALA A 473 -20.64 -1.99 15.69
N LEU A 474 -20.62 -1.69 14.40
CA LEU A 474 -21.04 -0.38 13.88
C LEU A 474 -22.53 -0.13 14.13
N GLY A 475 -23.37 -1.14 13.85
CA GLY A 475 -24.80 -1.07 14.11
C GLY A 475 -25.15 -0.80 15.58
N ASP A 476 -24.47 -1.46 16.51
CA ASP A 476 -24.64 -1.27 17.96
C ASP A 476 -24.16 0.12 18.41
N TYR A 477 -23.14 0.70 17.76
CA TYR A 477 -22.57 2.00 18.11
C TYR A 477 -23.36 3.18 17.54
N VAL A 478 -23.56 3.22 16.22
CA VAL A 478 -24.15 4.36 15.50
C VAL A 478 -25.21 3.94 14.48
N GLY A 479 -25.67 2.68 14.49
CA GLY A 479 -26.58 2.16 13.47
C GLY A 479 -27.89 2.95 13.29
N SER A 480 -28.38 3.62 14.34
CA SER A 480 -29.56 4.49 14.24
C SER A 480 -29.34 5.75 13.40
N GLU A 481 -28.08 6.21 13.26
CA GLU A 481 -27.72 7.38 12.45
C GLU A 481 -27.62 7.02 10.96
N PHE A 482 -27.34 5.75 10.65
CA PHE A 482 -27.19 5.20 9.30
C PHE A 482 -28.52 4.70 8.70
N ALA A 483 -29.58 4.62 9.52
CA ALA A 483 -30.89 4.15 9.07
C ALA A 483 -31.53 5.13 8.08
N LYS A 484 -32.24 4.61 7.08
CA LYS A 484 -32.94 5.40 6.05
C LYS A 484 -33.96 6.39 6.65
N ASP A 485 -34.61 6.01 7.74
CA ASP A 485 -35.61 6.79 8.46
C ASP A 485 -35.03 7.49 9.70
N SER A 486 -33.69 7.59 9.79
CA SER A 486 -33.03 8.38 10.81
C SER A 486 -33.51 9.83 10.79
N ARG A 487 -33.43 10.51 11.93
CA ARG A 487 -33.80 11.91 12.06
C ARG A 487 -32.57 12.75 12.34
N CYS A 488 -32.59 13.99 11.83
CA CYS A 488 -31.58 14.95 12.21
C CYS A 488 -31.57 15.20 13.73
N PHE A 489 -30.38 15.37 14.28
CA PHE A 489 -30.17 15.87 15.63
C PHE A 489 -29.42 17.21 15.57
N LYS A 490 -29.37 17.92 16.70
CA LYS A 490 -28.70 19.23 16.77
C LYS A 490 -27.24 19.10 16.36
N ARG A 491 -26.91 19.72 15.22
CA ARG A 491 -25.58 19.74 14.63
C ARG A 491 -24.60 20.58 15.44
N GLU A 492 -23.30 20.33 15.22
CA GLU A 492 -22.28 21.31 15.59
C GLU A 492 -22.51 22.61 14.80
N PRO A 493 -22.34 23.78 15.43
CA PRO A 493 -22.57 25.05 14.75
C PRO A 493 -21.60 25.22 13.59
N ASN A 494 -22.00 25.89 12.51
CA ASN A 494 -21.10 26.26 11.42
C ASN A 494 -19.82 26.97 11.97
N SER A 495 -18.71 26.85 11.25
CA SER A 495 -17.45 27.52 11.61
C SER A 495 -17.60 29.04 11.59
N ARG A 496 -16.66 29.72 12.26
CA ARG A 496 -16.62 31.18 12.30
C ARG A 496 -16.62 31.70 10.86
N ILE A 497 -17.40 32.75 10.60
CA ILE A 497 -17.38 33.43 9.32
C ILE A 497 -16.20 34.40 9.29
N ILE A 498 -15.40 34.34 8.23
CA ILE A 498 -14.37 35.33 7.92
C ILE A 498 -14.84 36.22 6.77
N HIS A 499 -14.54 37.51 6.86
CA HIS A 499 -14.96 38.48 5.85
C HIS A 499 -13.80 38.86 4.92
N PRO A 500 -14.08 39.31 3.67
CA PRO A 500 -13.04 39.72 2.72
C PRO A 500 -12.03 40.75 3.25
N SER A 501 -12.40 41.57 4.23
CA SER A 501 -11.49 42.49 4.91
C SER A 501 -10.43 41.81 5.80
N GLU A 502 -10.69 40.58 6.22
CA GLU A 502 -9.81 39.74 7.06
C GLU A 502 -8.91 38.82 6.21
N VAL A 503 -9.31 38.55 4.96
CA VAL A 503 -8.67 37.63 4.00
C VAL A 503 -7.22 38.02 3.61
N GLY A 504 -6.80 39.27 3.86
CA GLY A 504 -5.43 39.75 3.63
C GLY A 504 -4.55 39.91 4.88
N VAL A 505 -5.05 39.63 6.08
CA VAL A 505 -4.34 39.87 7.36
C VAL A 505 -3.97 38.57 8.07
N THR A 506 -4.70 37.48 7.81
CA THR A 506 -4.38 36.16 8.35
C THR A 506 -3.40 35.43 7.44
N SER A 507 -2.14 35.27 7.86
CA SER A 507 -1.31 34.18 7.33
C SER A 507 -2.00 32.88 7.73
N ALA A 508 -2.47 32.11 6.75
CA ALA A 508 -2.94 30.76 7.03
C ALA A 508 -1.75 29.95 7.53
N GLU A 509 -1.58 29.81 8.84
CA GLU A 509 -0.78 28.71 9.35
C GLU A 509 -1.54 27.43 8.98
N PRO A 510 -0.96 26.56 8.14
CA PRO A 510 -1.59 25.30 7.82
C PRO A 510 -1.70 24.48 9.11
N PRO A 511 -2.86 23.88 9.44
CA PRO A 511 -2.93 22.90 10.50
C PRO A 511 -2.02 21.72 10.11
N SER A 512 -1.08 21.38 10.99
CA SER A 512 -0.03 20.38 10.76
C SER A 512 -0.52 19.06 10.17
N ASP A 513 0.34 18.50 9.31
CA ASP A 513 0.48 17.13 8.81
C ASP A 513 -0.73 16.18 8.93
N MET A 514 -1.31 15.77 7.78
CA MET A 514 -1.30 14.36 7.29
C MET A 514 -2.23 14.11 6.07
N ALA A 515 -1.85 13.04 5.35
CA ALA A 515 -2.45 12.22 4.28
C ALA A 515 -3.53 12.82 3.36
N ILE A 516 -3.15 13.02 2.09
CA ILE A 516 -4.07 13.17 0.95
C ILE A 516 -4.45 11.76 0.50
N GLU A 517 -5.75 11.45 0.51
CA GLU A 517 -6.26 10.12 0.15
C GLU A 517 -6.65 10.07 -1.32
N VAL A 518 -6.31 8.97 -1.99
CA VAL A 518 -6.56 8.77 -3.41
C VAL A 518 -7.33 7.47 -3.54
N PHE A 519 -8.60 7.54 -3.91
CA PHE A 519 -9.39 6.37 -4.27
C PHE A 519 -8.95 5.93 -5.68
N PRO A 520 -8.57 4.66 -5.90
CA PRO A 520 -8.22 4.14 -7.22
C PRO A 520 -9.39 4.12 -8.20
#